data_AF-A0A9E5NV47-F1
#
_entry.id   AF-A0A9E5NV47-F1
#
_cell.length_a   1.000
_cell.length_b   1.000
_cell.length_c   1.000
_cell.angle_alpha   90.00
_cell.angle_beta   90.00
_cell.angle_gamma   90.00
#
_symmetry.space_group_name_H-M   'P 1'
#
loop_
_entity.id
_entity.type
_entity.pdbx_description
1 polymer ?
#
loop_
_entity_poly.entity_id
_entity_poly.type
_entity_poly.pdbx_seq_one_letter_code
_entity_poly.pdbx_strand_id
1 'polypeptide(L)' 'MQGLQRLLAATDASEHGLRAVVTAAACARRSGASLDVVSVLETRLLPFAIKATDYHEKFGEEL' A
#
# COMPACT_ATOMS: atom_id res chain seq x y z
N MET A 1 -16.89 17.60 12.22
CA MET A 1 -15.69 16.78 12.47
C MET A 1 -15.35 16.04 11.18
N GLN A 2 -14.17 16.23 10.61
CA GLN A 2 -13.72 15.39 9.50
C GLN A 2 -13.27 14.05 10.08
N GLY A 3 -14.06 12.99 9.87
CA GLY A 3 -13.71 11.63 10.26
C GLY A 3 -12.62 11.05 9.36
N LEU A 4 -12.03 9.92 9.74
CA LEU A 4 -11.09 9.18 8.91
C LEU A 4 -11.72 8.89 7.53
N GLN A 5 -11.10 9.36 6.45
CA GLN A 5 -11.66 9.25 5.09
C GLN A 5 -11.02 8.12 4.27
N ARG A 6 -9.72 7.88 4.44
CA ARG A 6 -8.93 6.90 3.69
C ARG A 6 -7.87 6.25 4.58
N LEU A 7 -7.64 4.96 4.38
CA LEU A 7 -6.60 4.16 5.02
C LEU A 7 -5.74 3.49 3.95
N LEU A 8 -4.43 3.44 4.19
CA LEU A 8 -3.50 2.63 3.41
C LEU A 8 -2.90 1.56 4.33
N ALA A 9 -3.02 0.30 3.92
CA ALA A 9 -2.38 -0.83 4.61
C ALA A 9 -1.26 -1.41 3.75
N ALA A 10 -0.01 -1.24 4.20
CA ALA A 10 1.13 -1.91 3.60
C ALA A 10 1.23 -3.36 4.12
N THR A 11 1.53 -4.30 3.23
CA THR A 11 1.77 -5.71 3.58
C THR A 11 2.93 -6.29 2.77
N ASP A 12 3.79 -7.03 3.44
CA ASP A 12 4.84 -7.88 2.87
C ASP A 12 4.36 -9.33 2.67
N ALA A 13 3.04 -9.56 2.77
CA ALA A 13 2.40 -10.86 2.76
C ALA A 13 2.81 -11.81 3.90
N SER A 14 3.55 -11.32 4.91
CA SER A 14 3.79 -12.07 6.14
C SER A 14 2.50 -12.20 6.95
N GLU A 15 2.46 -13.17 7.88
CA GLU A 15 1.33 -13.31 8.81
C GLU A 15 1.03 -12.00 9.57
N HIS A 16 2.08 -11.28 9.98
CA HIS A 16 1.96 -10.02 10.69
C HIS A 16 1.41 -8.92 9.78
N GLY A 17 1.89 -8.82 8.54
CA GLY A 17 1.36 -7.91 7.53
C GLY A 17 -0.12 -8.14 7.24
N LEU A 18 -0.53 -9.41 7.12
CA LEU A 18 -1.93 -9.78 6.93
C LEU A 18 -2.81 -9.40 8.14
N ARG A 19 -2.33 -9.59 9.37
CA ARG A 19 -3.05 -9.13 10.58
C ARG A 19 -3.21 -7.61 10.61
N ALA A 20 -2.22 -6.87 10.12
CA ALA A 20 -2.32 -5.41 9.97
C ALA A 20 -3.38 -5.01 8.94
N VAL A 21 -3.46 -5.71 7.80
CA VAL A 21 -4.51 -5.51 6.79
C VAL A 21 -5.90 -5.77 7.35
N VAL A 22 -6.10 -6.88 8.09
CA VAL A 22 -7.38 -7.18 8.76
C VAL A 22 -7.79 -6.08 9.74
N THR A 23 -6.82 -5.55 10.48
CA THR A 23 -7.07 -4.44 11.41
C THR A 23 -7.46 -3.17 10.67
N ALA A 24 -6.76 -2.83 9.59
CA ALA A 24 -7.09 -1.68 8.75
C ALA A 24 -8.50 -1.79 8.14
N ALA A 25 -8.89 -3.00 7.68
CA ALA A 25 -10.24 -3.27 7.18
C ALA A 25 -11.31 -3.06 8.26
N ALA A 26 -11.05 -3.51 9.49
CA ALA A 26 -11.96 -3.26 10.61
C ALA A 26 -12.09 -1.75 10.92
N CYS A 27 -11.00 -1.00 10.87
CA CYS A 27 -11.01 0.45 11.05
C CYS A 27 -11.77 1.17 9.94
N ALA A 28 -11.51 0.82 8.67
CA ALA A 28 -12.18 1.40 7.51
C ALA A 28 -13.70 1.19 7.59
N ARG A 29 -14.13 -0.05 7.88
CA ARG A 29 -15.54 -0.39 8.05
C ARG A 29 -16.23 0.40 9.17
N ARG A 30 -15.57 0.58 10.32
CA ARG A 30 -16.13 1.35 11.44
C ARG A 30 -16.22 2.84 11.17
N SER A 31 -15.34 3.37 10.32
CA SER A 31 -15.24 4.81 10.04
C SER A 31 -15.94 5.24 8.75
N GLY A 32 -16.37 4.29 7.91
CA GLY A 32 -16.85 4.58 6.55
C GLY A 32 -15.73 5.05 5.61
N ALA A 33 -14.47 4.84 5.98
CA ALA A 33 -13.31 5.19 5.16
C ALA A 33 -13.09 4.18 4.03
N SER A 34 -12.46 4.61 2.93
CA SER A 34 -11.90 3.67 1.95
C SER A 34 -10.61 3.03 2.49
N LEU A 35 -10.29 1.84 2.00
CA LEU A 35 -9.05 1.13 2.31
C LEU A 35 -8.34 0.74 1.02
N ASP A 36 -7.10 1.19 0.89
CA ASP A 36 -6.16 0.73 -0.12
C ASP A 36 -5.15 -0.22 0.52
N VAL A 37 -4.84 -1.33 -0.13
CA VAL A 37 -3.84 -2.30 0.33
C VAL A 37 -2.70 -2.32 -0.66
N VAL A 38 -1.47 -2.13 -0.18
CA VAL A 38 -0.26 -2.09 -1.01
C VAL A 38 0.73 -3.16 -0.57
N SER A 39 1.37 -3.80 -1.54
CA SER A 39 2.49 -4.70 -1.31
C SER A 39 3.67 -4.28 -2.18
N VAL A 40 4.87 -4.34 -1.61
CA VAL A 40 6.11 -3.96 -2.29
C VAL A 40 6.88 -5.22 -2.60
N LEU A 41 7.19 -5.43 -3.88
CA LEU A 41 8.09 -6.49 -4.32
C LEU A 41 9.53 -5.97 -4.28
N GLU A 42 10.37 -6.57 -3.44
CA GLU A 42 11.80 -6.25 -3.38
C GLU A 42 12.50 -6.79 -4.63
N THR A 43 12.82 -5.88 -5.55
CA THR A 43 13.42 -6.24 -6.84
C THR A 43 14.90 -6.57 -6.74
N ARG A 44 15.59 -6.20 -5.65
CA ARG A 44 17.00 -6.57 -5.42
C ARG A 44 17.21 -8.06 -5.26
N LEU A 45 16.16 -8.81 -4.94
CA LEU A 45 16.19 -10.27 -4.79
C LEU A 45 15.93 -11.02 -6.11
N LEU A 46 15.63 -10.30 -7.19
CA LEU A 46 15.37 -10.91 -8.48
C LEU A 46 16.68 -11.23 -9.21
N PRO A 47 16.80 -12.39 -9.87
CA PRO A 47 18.02 -12.81 -10.56
C PRO A 47 18.32 -12.03 -11.86
N PHE A 48 17.49 -11.03 -12.19
CA PHE A 48 17.64 -10.18 -13.36
C PHE A 48 17.44 -8.72 -12.96
N ALA A 49 18.20 -7.83 -13.60
CA ALA A 49 18.11 -6.40 -13.35
C ALA A 49 16.76 -5.86 -13.85
N ILE A 50 15.85 -5.58 -12.92
CA ILE A 50 14.69 -4.72 -13.22
C ILE A 50 15.19 -3.28 -13.17
N LYS A 51 15.25 -2.60 -14.33
CA LYS A 51 15.29 -1.13 -14.35
C LYS A 51 13.95 -0.65 -13.82
N ALA A 52 13.89 -0.35 -12.52
CA ALA A 52 12.78 0.43 -11.97
C ALA A 52 12.79 1.77 -12.72
N THR A 53 11.73 2.05 -13.48
CA THR A 53 11.51 3.40 -13.97
C THR A 53 11.18 4.23 -12.74
N ASP A 54 11.88 5.34 -12.54
CA ASP A 54 11.58 6.19 -11.40
C ASP A 54 10.13 6.69 -11.55
N TYR A 55 9.33 6.56 -10.50
CA TYR A 55 7.91 6.92 -10.57
C TYR A 55 7.75 8.40 -10.95
N HIS A 56 8.67 9.24 -10.47
CA HIS A 56 8.73 10.66 -10.79
C HIS A 56 9.08 10.96 -12.25
N GLU A 57 9.88 10.11 -12.91
CA GLU A 57 10.18 10.28 -14.34
C GLU A 57 8.98 9.99 -15.24
N LYS A 58 8.03 9.15 -14.80
CA LYS A 58 6.94 8.66 -15.66
C LYS A 58 5.58 9.30 -15.38
N PHE A 59 5.34 9.74 -14.16
CA PHE A 59 4.03 10.26 -13.72
C PHE A 59 4.11 11.62 -13.01
N GLY A 60 5.27 12.30 -13.08
CA GLY A 60 5.51 13.55 -12.37
C GLY A 60 4.62 14.74 -12.78
N GLU A 61 3.89 14.65 -13.90
CA GLU A 61 3.00 15.72 -14.37
C GLU A 61 1.52 15.56 -13.95
N GLU A 62 1.14 14.50 -13.23
CA GLU A 62 -0.27 14.21 -12.87
C GLU A 62 -0.71 14.61 -11.44
N LEU A 63 -0.01 15.53 -10.77
CA LEU A 63 -0.42 16.06 -9.45
C LEU A 63 -0.61 17.58 -9.44
#